data_AF-A0A0B8PBR4-F1
#
_entry.id   AF-A0A0B8PBR4-F1
#
_cell.length_a   1.000
_cell.length_b   1.000
_cell.length_c   1.000
_cell.angle_alpha   90.00
_cell.angle_beta   90.00
_cell.angle_gamma   90.00
#
_symmetry.space_group_name_H-M   'P 1'
#
loop_
_entity.id
_entity.type
_entity.pdbx_description
1 polymer ?
#
loop_
_entity_poly.entity_id
_entity_poly.type
_entity_poly.pdbx_seq_one_letter_code
_entity_poly.pdbx_strand_id
1 'polypeptide(L)'
;MPVLYPYIQDNIAEAIQAKRRGRATIISHQTPTFGPAGLYGEYVELNGLLGDYQNALPGSVRDELKASLIQKMNELNVIQDLGLSMDDLDNHFDSVVVELEEHIDRLASSSVPLGLHVFGQPKTHSELLYTVLQQQGDELIAKFESDPKAYWKRFEGDFELLEQTAPMQWLEGVIQGNKETNPELMPFAEQSLAAYQKLANSGEMQALISGLNGGFIEAGSGGDPLRNPSTTSGTNLFGFDPAKVPSKQAYTAAEKELQNLLHAHLKENGHYPEKIAFSLWAGETQRHFGMLEAQVLRALGLEPVWDRGGNLVRLNIIPQQELGRPRIDVVIQATSVYRDQFDSFMLKLSAAIEELSSLDDGNTIAENSKALSEQLRELGYDNEQASMLSALRIFSNEPGDYGSGVNDLAIQSQDWEGDDA
;
A
#
# COMPACT_ATOMS: atom_id res chain seq x y z
N MET A 1 19.09 16.06 27.70
CA MET A 1 19.18 16.82 26.44
C MET A 1 17.83 16.70 25.73
N PRO A 2 17.20 17.80 25.30
CA PRO A 2 16.05 17.73 24.39
C PRO A 2 16.47 17.03 23.08
N VAL A 3 15.60 16.18 22.54
CA VAL A 3 15.84 15.47 21.27
C VAL A 3 14.83 16.00 20.25
N LEU A 4 15.24 16.95 19.42
CA LEU A 4 14.45 17.38 18.26
C LEU A 4 14.86 16.51 17.08
N TYR A 5 13.89 15.89 16.41
CA TYR A 5 14.19 14.92 15.36
C TYR A 5 13.42 15.25 14.07
N PRO A 6 14.11 15.80 13.05
CA PRO A 6 13.58 15.84 11.69
C PRO A 6 13.19 14.42 11.24
N TYR A 7 11.95 14.23 10.81
CA TYR A 7 11.44 12.91 10.44
C TYR A 7 10.49 13.01 9.24
N ILE A 8 10.51 12.04 8.35
CA ILE A 8 9.65 12.09 7.16
C ILE A 8 8.17 11.93 7.56
N GLN A 9 7.30 12.78 7.00
CA GLN A 9 5.90 12.86 7.40
C GLN A 9 5.07 11.60 7.11
N ASP A 10 5.46 10.78 6.12
CA ASP A 10 4.73 9.58 5.70
C ASP A 10 5.15 8.29 6.44
N ASN A 11 6.14 8.39 7.34
CA ASN A 11 6.60 7.30 8.18
C ASN A 11 6.25 7.54 9.67
N ILE A 12 4.95 7.45 9.95
CA ILE A 12 4.40 7.74 11.28
C ILE A 12 4.79 6.64 12.28
N ALA A 13 4.71 5.36 11.88
CA ALA A 13 4.92 4.25 12.80
C ALA A 13 6.33 4.26 13.42
N GLU A 14 7.36 4.55 12.63
CA GLU A 14 8.73 4.66 13.12
C GLU A 14 8.96 5.98 13.87
N ALA A 15 8.29 7.08 13.47
CA ALA A 15 8.29 8.31 14.24
C ALA A 15 7.73 8.09 15.66
N ILE A 16 6.69 7.26 15.83
CA ILE A 16 6.17 6.88 17.15
C ILE A 16 7.22 6.11 17.96
N GLN A 17 8.03 5.24 17.34
CA GLN A 17 9.13 4.56 18.03
C GLN A 17 10.17 5.57 18.53
N ALA A 18 10.58 6.52 17.68
CA ALA A 18 11.50 7.59 18.09
C ALA A 18 10.95 8.42 19.27
N LYS A 19 9.64 8.70 19.29
CA LYS A 19 8.99 9.38 20.43
C LYS A 19 9.02 8.53 21.71
N ARG A 20 8.58 7.28 21.63
CA ARG A 20 8.41 6.40 22.81
C ARG A 20 9.75 5.93 23.39
N ARG A 21 10.74 5.64 22.55
CA ARG A 21 12.05 5.11 22.98
C ARG A 21 13.15 6.16 23.05
N GLY A 22 13.13 7.14 22.15
CA GLY A 22 14.14 8.20 22.09
C GLY A 22 13.75 9.50 22.79
N ARG A 23 12.52 9.61 23.31
CA ARG A 23 11.94 10.88 23.83
C ARG A 23 12.01 12.02 22.81
N ALA A 24 11.96 11.66 21.52
CA ALA A 24 12.03 12.62 20.44
C ALA A 24 10.79 13.52 20.41
N THR A 25 11.00 14.80 20.15
CA THR A 25 9.99 15.70 19.61
C THR A 25 10.19 15.72 18.11
N ILE A 26 9.22 15.17 17.39
CA ILE A 26 9.30 15.06 15.94
C ILE A 26 9.08 16.44 15.33
N ILE A 27 9.87 16.75 14.30
CA ILE A 27 9.62 17.86 13.39
C ILE A 27 9.47 17.22 12.01
N SER A 28 8.22 17.05 11.58
CA SER A 28 7.98 16.38 10.30
C SER A 28 8.55 17.20 9.14
N HIS A 29 9.12 16.52 8.16
CA HIS A 29 9.49 17.13 6.89
C HIS A 29 8.72 16.48 5.76
N GLN A 30 8.59 17.20 4.65
CA GLN A 30 7.89 16.70 3.48
C GLN A 30 8.59 15.48 2.88
N THR A 31 7.81 14.67 2.20
CA THR A 31 8.32 13.69 1.24
C THR A 31 8.96 14.43 0.06
N PRO A 32 9.79 13.75 -0.74
CA PRO A 32 10.27 14.31 -2.00
C PRO A 32 9.14 14.82 -2.90
N THR A 33 9.49 15.61 -3.91
CA THR A 33 8.53 15.92 -4.97
C THR A 33 8.20 14.64 -5.73
N PHE A 34 6.92 14.45 -6.05
CA PHE A 34 6.48 13.39 -6.93
C PHE A 34 6.07 13.94 -8.29
N GLY A 35 6.38 13.18 -9.33
CA GLY A 35 5.90 13.39 -10.70
C GLY A 35 5.27 12.09 -11.22
N PRO A 36 4.41 12.17 -12.25
CA PRO A 36 4.04 10.99 -13.00
C PRO A 36 5.28 10.36 -13.65
N ALA A 37 5.33 9.03 -13.73
CA ALA A 37 6.42 8.32 -14.39
C ALA A 37 6.45 8.60 -15.90
N GLY A 38 5.27 8.79 -16.50
CA GLY A 38 5.13 8.83 -17.95
C GLY A 38 5.59 7.52 -18.59
N LEU A 39 5.86 7.57 -19.89
CA LEU A 39 6.52 6.47 -20.59
C LEU A 39 7.93 6.89 -20.94
N TYR A 40 8.88 5.95 -20.94
CA TYR A 40 10.25 6.24 -21.36
C TYR A 40 10.84 5.04 -22.12
N GLY A 41 11.79 5.34 -23.01
CA GLY A 41 12.53 4.33 -23.76
C GLY A 41 11.63 3.34 -24.49
N GLU A 42 11.86 2.05 -24.25
CA GLU A 42 11.19 0.96 -24.97
C GLU A 42 9.68 0.87 -24.74
N TYR A 43 9.16 1.46 -23.64
CA TYR A 43 7.72 1.52 -23.38
C TYR A 43 7.01 2.55 -24.27
N VAL A 44 7.71 3.58 -24.76
CA VAL A 44 7.16 4.49 -25.78
C VAL A 44 6.95 3.75 -27.10
N GLU A 45 7.93 2.94 -27.50
CA GLU A 45 7.84 2.09 -28.70
C GLU A 45 6.72 1.05 -28.58
N LEU A 46 6.61 0.39 -27.41
CA LEU A 46 5.56 -0.58 -27.13
C LEU A 46 4.16 0.06 -27.24
N ASN A 47 3.98 1.24 -26.65
CA ASN A 47 2.72 1.99 -26.73
C ASN A 47 2.41 2.44 -28.17
N GLY A 48 3.43 2.82 -28.95
CA GLY A 48 3.28 3.12 -30.38
C GLY A 48 2.79 1.90 -31.17
N LEU A 49 3.41 0.74 -30.99
CA LEU A 49 3.00 -0.52 -31.64
C LEU A 49 1.57 -0.92 -31.27
N LEU A 50 1.19 -0.76 -29.99
CA LEU A 50 -0.17 -1.01 -29.52
C LEU A 50 -1.18 -0.11 -30.24
N GLY A 51 -0.90 1.19 -30.30
CA GLY A 51 -1.76 2.15 -31.01
C GLY A 51 -1.86 1.87 -32.50
N ASP A 52 -0.76 1.52 -33.16
CA ASP A 52 -0.75 1.13 -34.58
C ASP A 52 -1.59 -0.14 -34.82
N TYR A 53 -1.46 -1.14 -33.95
CA TYR A 53 -2.26 -2.37 -34.02
C TYR A 53 -3.76 -2.09 -33.85
N GLN A 54 -4.15 -1.26 -32.88
CA GLN A 54 -5.55 -0.92 -32.62
C GLN A 54 -6.19 -0.14 -33.79
N ASN A 55 -5.42 0.72 -34.46
CA ASN A 55 -5.89 1.52 -35.59
C ASN A 55 -5.86 0.75 -36.93
N ALA A 56 -5.07 -0.32 -37.04
CA ALA A 56 -4.94 -1.09 -38.27
C ALA A 56 -6.24 -1.85 -38.62
N LEU A 57 -6.63 -1.76 -39.90
CA LEU A 57 -7.71 -2.57 -40.46
C LEU A 57 -7.28 -4.05 -40.55
N PRO A 58 -8.24 -5.00 -40.50
CA PRO A 58 -7.93 -6.42 -40.66
C PRO A 58 -7.16 -6.71 -41.96
N GLY A 59 -6.06 -7.46 -41.85
CA GLY A 59 -5.21 -7.85 -42.97
C GLY A 59 -3.75 -8.02 -42.55
N SER A 60 -2.88 -8.29 -43.52
CA SER A 60 -1.48 -8.67 -43.29
C SER A 60 -0.68 -7.63 -42.49
N VAL A 61 -0.99 -6.34 -42.64
CA VAL A 61 -0.32 -5.28 -41.85
C VAL A 61 -0.65 -5.42 -40.36
N ARG A 62 -1.92 -5.71 -40.03
CA ARG A 62 -2.33 -5.93 -38.64
C ARG A 62 -1.73 -7.21 -38.07
N ASP A 63 -1.56 -8.25 -38.90
CA ASP A 63 -0.91 -9.50 -38.50
C ASP A 63 0.59 -9.29 -38.17
N GLU A 64 1.31 -8.52 -38.98
CA GLU A 64 2.71 -8.14 -38.72
C GLU A 64 2.85 -7.22 -37.50
N LEU A 65 1.91 -6.29 -37.29
CA LEU A 65 1.86 -5.46 -36.08
C LEU A 65 1.60 -6.31 -34.84
N LYS A 66 0.71 -7.31 -34.91
CA LYS A 66 0.50 -8.28 -33.83
C LYS A 66 1.81 -9.04 -33.51
N ALA A 67 2.50 -9.54 -34.53
CA ALA A 67 3.77 -10.25 -34.34
C ALA A 67 4.84 -9.36 -33.69
N SER A 68 4.96 -8.12 -34.15
CA SER A 68 5.90 -7.13 -33.61
C SER A 68 5.57 -6.76 -32.16
N LEU A 69 4.28 -6.60 -31.85
CA LEU A 69 3.80 -6.32 -30.51
C LEU A 69 4.12 -7.48 -29.55
N ILE A 70 3.83 -8.72 -29.94
CA ILE A 70 4.17 -9.92 -29.15
C ILE A 70 5.68 -10.01 -28.93
N GLN A 71 6.48 -9.76 -29.97
CA GLN A 71 7.94 -9.75 -29.84
C GLN A 71 8.39 -8.71 -28.81
N LYS A 72 7.88 -7.48 -28.89
CA LYS A 72 8.25 -6.41 -27.95
C LYS A 72 7.80 -6.72 -26.52
N MET A 73 6.59 -7.28 -26.35
CA MET A 73 6.12 -7.75 -25.04
C MET A 73 7.04 -8.82 -24.45
N ASN A 74 7.56 -9.74 -25.27
CA ASN A 74 8.50 -10.76 -24.82
C ASN A 74 9.86 -10.16 -24.45
N GLU A 75 10.39 -9.24 -25.26
CA GLU A 75 11.67 -8.54 -24.99
C GLU A 75 11.63 -7.78 -23.67
N LEU A 76 10.49 -7.17 -23.34
CA LEU A 76 10.28 -6.40 -22.10
C LEU A 76 9.75 -7.24 -20.93
N ASN A 77 9.62 -8.57 -21.09
CA ASN A 77 9.02 -9.49 -20.11
C ASN A 77 7.58 -9.18 -19.69
N VAL A 78 6.86 -8.35 -20.46
CA VAL A 78 5.47 -7.96 -20.20
C VAL A 78 4.51 -9.16 -20.23
N ILE A 79 4.80 -10.17 -21.06
CA ILE A 79 4.03 -11.43 -21.08
C ILE A 79 4.02 -12.09 -19.70
N GLN A 80 5.18 -12.11 -19.04
CA GLN A 80 5.33 -12.68 -17.69
C GLN A 80 4.69 -11.78 -16.63
N ASP A 81 4.89 -10.46 -16.72
CA ASP A 81 4.33 -9.50 -15.78
C ASP A 81 2.80 -9.49 -15.75
N LEU A 82 2.17 -9.79 -16.89
CA LEU A 82 0.73 -9.94 -17.04
C LEU A 82 0.23 -11.38 -16.80
N GLY A 83 1.14 -12.34 -16.60
CA GLY A 83 0.78 -13.74 -16.42
C GLY A 83 0.09 -14.37 -17.63
N LEU A 84 0.40 -13.89 -18.84
CA LEU A 84 -0.23 -14.33 -20.08
C LEU A 84 0.36 -15.65 -20.56
N SER A 85 -0.51 -16.54 -21.05
CA SER A 85 -0.12 -17.80 -21.67
C SER A 85 0.01 -17.68 -23.19
N MET A 86 0.65 -18.66 -23.83
CA MET A 86 0.68 -18.74 -25.30
C MET A 86 -0.74 -18.88 -25.89
N ASP A 87 -1.67 -19.52 -25.18
CA ASP A 87 -3.07 -19.62 -25.62
C ASP A 87 -3.76 -18.25 -25.65
N ASP A 88 -3.45 -17.37 -24.69
CA ASP A 88 -3.99 -16.01 -24.67
C ASP A 88 -3.51 -15.21 -25.89
N LEU A 89 -2.23 -15.34 -26.25
CA LEU A 89 -1.63 -14.65 -27.40
C LEU A 89 -2.18 -15.15 -28.74
N ASP A 90 -2.44 -16.46 -28.85
CA ASP A 90 -2.91 -17.07 -30.08
C ASP A 90 -4.43 -16.87 -30.27
N ASN A 91 -5.22 -17.11 -29.22
CA ASN A 91 -6.67 -17.26 -29.32
C ASN A 91 -7.47 -16.12 -28.68
N HIS A 92 -6.87 -15.32 -27.78
CA HIS A 92 -7.56 -14.28 -27.01
C HIS A 92 -6.87 -12.92 -27.11
N PHE A 93 -6.22 -12.63 -28.23
CA PHE A 93 -5.35 -11.46 -28.37
C PHE A 93 -6.05 -10.11 -28.16
N ASP A 94 -7.33 -9.99 -28.48
CA ASP A 94 -8.08 -8.75 -28.23
C ASP A 94 -8.21 -8.45 -26.72
N SER A 95 -8.30 -9.49 -25.87
CA SER A 95 -8.27 -9.32 -24.41
C SER A 95 -6.87 -8.95 -23.92
N VAL A 96 -5.83 -9.56 -24.50
CA VAL A 96 -4.42 -9.21 -24.23
C VAL A 96 -4.16 -7.74 -24.50
N VAL A 97 -4.70 -7.20 -25.60
CA VAL A 97 -4.55 -5.80 -25.99
C VAL A 97 -5.15 -4.85 -24.95
N VAL A 98 -6.33 -5.18 -24.40
CA VAL A 98 -6.96 -4.38 -23.33
C VAL A 98 -6.12 -4.43 -22.06
N GLU A 99 -5.64 -5.61 -21.66
CA GLU A 99 -4.82 -5.77 -20.46
C GLU A 99 -3.46 -5.06 -20.59
N LEU A 100 -2.86 -5.10 -21.78
CA LEU A 100 -1.62 -4.39 -22.09
C LEU A 100 -1.82 -2.87 -22.02
N GLU A 101 -2.92 -2.36 -22.59
CA GLU A 101 -3.24 -0.94 -22.51
C GLU A 101 -3.41 -0.48 -21.05
N GLU A 102 -4.19 -1.21 -20.26
CA GLU A 102 -4.37 -0.91 -18.84
C GLU A 102 -3.04 -0.99 -18.06
N HIS A 103 -2.15 -1.91 -18.42
CA HIS A 103 -0.82 -2.00 -17.82
C HIS A 103 0.05 -0.78 -18.14
N ILE A 104 0.12 -0.38 -19.41
CA ILE A 104 0.87 0.80 -19.86
C ILE A 104 0.33 2.08 -19.23
N ASP A 105 -0.99 2.26 -19.18
CA ASP A 105 -1.63 3.41 -18.54
C ASP A 105 -1.30 3.49 -17.04
N ARG A 106 -1.27 2.34 -16.36
CA ARG A 106 -0.92 2.25 -14.93
C ARG A 106 0.54 2.58 -14.67
N LEU A 107 1.44 2.12 -15.54
CA LEU A 107 2.85 2.49 -15.47
C LEU A 107 3.02 4.00 -15.69
N ALA A 108 2.39 4.56 -16.72
CA ALA A 108 2.50 5.99 -17.03
C ALA A 108 1.97 6.90 -15.92
N SER A 109 0.86 6.52 -15.29
CA SER A 109 0.24 7.25 -14.18
C SER A 109 0.89 7.00 -12.82
N SER A 110 1.85 6.08 -12.72
CA SER A 110 2.52 5.78 -11.47
C SER A 110 3.30 6.99 -10.96
N SER A 111 3.22 7.24 -9.67
CA SER A 111 3.90 8.36 -9.04
C SER A 111 5.31 7.99 -8.63
N VAL A 112 6.30 8.76 -9.07
CA VAL A 112 7.73 8.53 -8.78
C VAL A 112 8.36 9.76 -8.13
N PRO A 113 9.31 9.58 -7.20
CA PRO A 113 10.05 10.70 -6.64
C PRO A 113 10.97 11.31 -7.70
N LEU A 114 10.90 12.63 -7.89
CA LEU A 114 11.75 13.38 -8.84
C LEU A 114 13.14 13.71 -8.28
N GLY A 115 13.39 13.36 -7.02
CA GLY A 115 14.64 13.63 -6.33
C GLY A 115 14.54 13.33 -4.85
N LEU A 116 15.36 14.03 -4.06
CA LEU A 116 15.35 13.95 -2.60
C LEU A 116 14.78 15.24 -2.01
N HIS A 117 14.10 15.12 -0.88
CA HIS A 117 13.71 16.29 -0.10
C HIS A 117 14.94 16.91 0.59
N VAL A 118 15.00 18.24 0.62
CA VAL A 118 16.00 18.98 1.40
C VAL A 118 15.30 19.75 2.50
N PHE A 119 15.62 19.43 3.75
CA PHE A 119 14.98 20.01 4.93
C PHE A 119 15.04 21.54 4.93
N GLY A 120 13.87 22.19 5.05
CA GLY A 120 13.71 23.64 5.07
C GLY A 120 13.88 24.34 3.72
N GLN A 121 14.13 23.60 2.62
CA GLN A 121 14.13 24.17 1.28
C GLN A 121 12.73 24.04 0.65
N PRO A 122 12.15 25.14 0.13
CA PRO A 122 10.90 25.05 -0.60
C PRO A 122 11.11 24.34 -1.93
N LYS A 123 10.12 23.53 -2.33
CA LYS A 123 10.07 22.93 -3.66
C LYS A 123 9.90 24.01 -4.73
N THR A 124 10.38 23.73 -5.94
CA THR A 124 10.20 24.65 -7.06
C THR A 124 8.73 24.74 -7.48
N HIS A 125 8.38 25.78 -8.23
CA HIS A 125 7.01 26.00 -8.66
C HIS A 125 6.45 24.83 -9.49
N SER A 126 7.18 24.39 -10.52
CA SER A 126 6.78 23.26 -11.38
C SER A 126 6.59 21.96 -10.59
N GLU A 127 7.51 21.65 -9.67
CA GLU A 127 7.43 20.48 -8.79
C GLU A 127 6.15 20.44 -7.95
N LEU A 128 5.77 21.59 -7.39
CA LEU A 128 4.54 21.72 -6.62
C LEU A 128 3.32 21.47 -7.50
N LEU A 129 3.30 22.01 -8.71
CA LEU A 129 2.19 21.82 -9.64
C LEU A 129 2.05 20.37 -10.08
N TYR A 130 3.15 19.65 -10.33
CA TYR A 130 3.10 18.22 -10.68
C TYR A 130 2.47 17.39 -9.55
N THR A 131 2.82 17.70 -8.30
CA THR A 131 2.23 17.02 -7.13
C THR A 131 0.75 17.35 -7.02
N VAL A 132 0.37 18.63 -7.16
CA VAL A 132 -1.03 19.07 -7.07
C VAL A 132 -1.88 18.47 -8.19
N LEU A 133 -1.38 18.41 -9.42
CA LEU A 133 -2.07 17.79 -10.53
C LEU A 133 -2.36 16.31 -10.26
N GLN A 134 -1.37 15.56 -9.74
CA GLN A 134 -1.56 14.16 -9.38
C GLN A 134 -2.52 13.98 -8.19
N GLN A 135 -2.57 14.92 -7.23
CA GLN A 135 -3.57 14.88 -6.15
C GLN A 135 -5.00 15.03 -6.67
N GLN A 136 -5.20 15.81 -7.73
CA GLN A 136 -6.51 15.97 -8.38
C GLN A 136 -6.83 14.78 -9.30
N GLY A 137 -5.80 14.20 -9.91
CA GLY A 137 -5.86 12.94 -10.67
C GLY A 137 -6.87 12.96 -11.82
N ASP A 138 -7.39 11.77 -12.14
CA ASP A 138 -8.29 11.54 -13.27
C ASP A 138 -9.58 12.38 -13.21
N GLU A 139 -10.04 12.75 -12.00
CA GLU A 139 -11.26 13.53 -11.82
C GLU A 139 -11.15 14.93 -12.43
N LEU A 140 -10.01 15.60 -12.24
CA LEU A 140 -9.73 16.89 -12.87
C LEU A 140 -9.43 16.70 -14.36
N ILE A 141 -8.60 15.71 -14.70
CA ILE A 141 -8.18 15.47 -16.09
C ILE A 141 -9.39 15.21 -16.99
N ALA A 142 -10.40 14.47 -16.51
CA ALA A 142 -11.64 14.21 -17.22
C ALA A 142 -12.46 15.46 -17.56
N LYS A 143 -12.14 16.63 -16.99
CA LYS A 143 -12.76 17.92 -17.34
C LYS A 143 -12.18 18.54 -18.61
N PHE A 144 -11.00 18.10 -19.03
CA PHE A 144 -10.29 18.61 -20.20
C PHE A 144 -10.11 17.54 -21.28
N GLU A 145 -10.04 16.27 -20.89
CA GLU A 145 -9.71 15.15 -21.76
C GLU A 145 -10.84 14.12 -21.81
N SER A 146 -11.08 13.55 -22.99
CA SER A 146 -12.08 12.48 -23.16
C SER A 146 -11.63 11.15 -22.56
N ASP A 147 -10.31 10.94 -22.47
CA ASP A 147 -9.69 9.76 -21.89
C ASP A 147 -8.62 10.19 -20.87
N PRO A 148 -8.98 10.29 -19.58
CA PRO A 148 -8.06 10.72 -18.54
C PRO A 148 -6.97 9.68 -18.22
N LYS A 149 -7.21 8.39 -18.45
CA LYS A 149 -6.22 7.34 -18.15
C LYS A 149 -5.05 7.41 -19.13
N ALA A 150 -5.36 7.64 -20.40
CA ALA A 150 -4.36 7.84 -21.43
C ALA A 150 -3.61 9.18 -21.34
N TYR A 151 -4.00 10.10 -20.45
CA TYR A 151 -3.36 11.42 -20.34
C TYR A 151 -1.86 11.29 -20.03
N TRP A 152 -1.50 10.43 -19.08
CA TRP A 152 -0.14 10.35 -18.56
C TRP A 152 0.85 9.70 -19.53
N LYS A 153 0.40 8.94 -20.54
CA LYS A 153 1.30 8.39 -21.57
C LYS A 153 1.71 9.39 -22.65
N ARG A 154 0.98 10.52 -22.80
CA ARG A 154 1.16 11.47 -23.91
C ARG A 154 2.40 12.35 -23.82
N PHE A 155 2.95 12.52 -22.62
CA PHE A 155 4.12 13.38 -22.44
C PHE A 155 5.45 12.61 -22.48
N GLU A 156 5.44 11.26 -22.60
CA GLU A 156 6.64 10.44 -22.80
C GLU A 156 7.82 10.77 -21.86
N GLY A 157 7.51 11.11 -20.61
CA GLY A 157 8.52 11.48 -19.60
C GLY A 157 9.08 12.90 -19.74
N ASP A 158 8.70 13.63 -20.78
CA ASP A 158 9.05 15.04 -21.00
C ASP A 158 8.08 15.97 -20.25
N PHE A 159 8.56 16.53 -19.14
CA PHE A 159 7.79 17.48 -18.34
C PHE A 159 7.49 18.79 -19.08
N GLU A 160 8.26 19.18 -20.10
CA GLU A 160 7.94 20.36 -20.91
C GLU A 160 6.65 20.15 -21.72
N LEU A 161 6.40 18.91 -22.18
CA LEU A 161 5.14 18.55 -22.84
C LEU A 161 3.99 18.53 -21.83
N LEU A 162 4.22 18.01 -20.62
CA LEU A 162 3.22 18.03 -19.54
C LEU A 162 2.82 19.46 -19.19
N GLU A 163 3.77 20.39 -19.12
CA GLU A 163 3.52 21.80 -18.83
C GLU A 163 2.65 22.48 -19.88
N GLN A 164 2.62 21.99 -21.11
CA GLN A 164 1.83 22.57 -22.21
C GLN A 164 0.39 22.05 -22.25
N THR A 165 0.01 21.06 -21.45
CA THR A 165 -1.33 20.47 -21.50
C THR A 165 -2.39 21.41 -20.91
N ALA A 166 -3.65 21.25 -21.36
CA ALA A 166 -4.75 22.08 -20.88
C ALA A 166 -4.99 21.97 -19.35
N PRO A 167 -4.97 20.77 -18.71
CA PRO A 167 -5.08 20.68 -17.26
C PRO A 167 -3.97 21.43 -16.52
N MET A 168 -2.73 21.35 -17.01
CA MET A 168 -1.57 21.95 -16.36
C MET A 168 -1.56 23.48 -16.51
N GLN A 169 -1.86 23.98 -17.71
CA GLN A 169 -2.03 25.43 -17.96
C GLN A 169 -3.21 26.02 -17.17
N TRP A 170 -4.30 25.26 -17.02
CA TRP A 170 -5.41 25.66 -16.16
C TRP A 170 -4.98 25.76 -14.69
N LEU A 171 -4.29 24.73 -14.18
CA LEU A 171 -3.80 24.70 -12.81
C LEU A 171 -2.83 25.86 -12.54
N GLU A 172 -1.89 26.10 -13.44
CA GLU A 172 -0.98 27.27 -13.40
C GLU A 172 -1.76 28.57 -13.26
N GLY A 173 -2.78 28.76 -14.12
CA GLY A 173 -3.64 29.93 -14.06
C GLY A 173 -4.33 30.11 -12.71
N VAL A 174 -4.87 29.02 -12.13
CA VAL A 174 -5.49 29.06 -10.80
C VAL A 174 -4.49 29.49 -9.73
N ILE A 175 -3.27 28.93 -9.74
CA ILE A 175 -2.23 29.26 -8.76
C ILE A 175 -1.74 30.71 -8.91
N GLN A 176 -1.71 31.24 -10.13
CA GLN A 176 -1.41 32.64 -10.42
C GLN A 176 -2.55 33.61 -10.03
N GLY A 177 -3.72 33.09 -9.61
CA GLY A 177 -4.85 33.89 -9.13
C GLY A 177 -5.93 34.16 -10.19
N ASN A 178 -5.94 33.44 -11.31
CA ASN A 178 -7.05 33.50 -12.24
C ASN A 178 -8.32 32.98 -11.56
N LYS A 179 -9.38 33.78 -11.61
CA LYS A 179 -10.65 33.42 -10.98
C LYS A 179 -11.37 32.38 -11.84
N GLU A 180 -11.50 31.16 -11.32
CA GLU A 180 -12.36 30.15 -11.92
C GLU A 180 -13.83 30.55 -11.75
N THR A 181 -14.61 30.45 -12.84
CA THR A 181 -16.02 30.82 -12.90
C THR A 181 -16.92 29.66 -13.32
N ASN A 182 -16.35 28.57 -13.84
CA ASN A 182 -17.05 27.33 -14.13
C ASN A 182 -17.37 26.61 -12.80
N PRO A 183 -18.66 26.38 -12.47
CA PRO A 183 -19.06 25.71 -11.24
C PRO A 183 -18.48 24.30 -11.08
N GLU A 184 -18.17 23.60 -12.18
CA GLU A 184 -17.59 22.26 -12.12
C GLU A 184 -16.11 22.25 -11.76
N LEU A 185 -15.38 23.34 -12.06
CA LEU A 185 -13.94 23.45 -11.81
C LEU A 185 -13.61 24.21 -10.53
N MET A 186 -14.57 24.98 -9.98
CA MET A 186 -14.40 25.72 -8.72
C MET A 186 -13.91 24.84 -7.55
N PRO A 187 -14.47 23.64 -7.28
CA PRO A 187 -13.98 22.80 -6.19
C PRO A 187 -12.52 22.39 -6.37
N PHE A 188 -12.14 22.03 -7.61
CA PHE A 188 -10.75 21.67 -7.94
C PHE A 188 -9.82 22.88 -7.78
N ALA A 189 -10.26 24.08 -8.15
CA ALA A 189 -9.46 25.30 -8.00
C ALA A 189 -9.18 25.62 -6.53
N GLU A 190 -10.21 25.54 -5.67
CA GLU A 190 -10.08 25.78 -4.23
C GLU A 190 -9.15 24.74 -3.57
N GLN A 191 -9.32 23.45 -3.91
CA GLN A 191 -8.49 22.37 -3.39
C GLN A 191 -7.04 22.48 -3.86
N SER A 192 -6.84 22.79 -5.15
CA SER A 192 -5.51 22.94 -5.75
C SER A 192 -4.74 24.11 -5.13
N LEU A 193 -5.40 25.25 -4.93
CA LEU A 193 -4.78 26.40 -4.28
C LEU A 193 -4.39 26.09 -2.83
N ALA A 194 -5.28 25.45 -2.07
CA ALA A 194 -5.01 25.07 -0.70
C ALA A 194 -3.83 24.07 -0.60
N ALA A 195 -3.80 23.07 -1.48
CA ALA A 195 -2.72 22.09 -1.53
C ALA A 195 -1.38 22.73 -1.92
N TYR A 196 -1.38 23.57 -2.95
CA TYR A 196 -0.19 24.30 -3.41
C TYR A 196 0.39 25.17 -2.29
N GLN A 197 -0.43 25.99 -1.64
CA GLN A 197 0.01 26.88 -0.56
C GLN A 197 0.63 26.11 0.59
N LYS A 198 0.07 24.94 0.91
CA LYS A 198 0.54 24.09 1.99
C LYS A 198 1.86 23.41 1.67
N LEU A 199 2.00 22.88 0.45
CA LEU A 199 3.24 22.28 0.01
C LEU A 199 4.36 23.33 -0.10
N ALA A 200 4.05 24.54 -0.58
CA ALA A 200 5.00 25.64 -0.66
C ALA A 200 5.47 26.13 0.73
N ASN A 201 4.61 26.05 1.74
CA ASN A 201 4.89 26.53 3.10
C ASN A 201 5.05 25.35 4.07
N SER A 202 6.18 24.64 3.98
CA SER A 202 6.39 23.41 4.76
C SER A 202 6.44 23.62 6.27
N GLY A 203 6.80 24.82 6.76
CA GLY A 203 6.92 25.12 8.19
C GLY A 203 8.09 24.42 8.91
N GLU A 204 8.91 23.66 8.17
CA GLU A 204 9.98 22.81 8.72
C GLU A 204 11.01 23.60 9.52
N MET A 205 11.56 24.66 8.93
CA MET A 205 12.60 25.47 9.57
C MET A 205 12.03 26.28 10.74
N GLN A 206 10.81 26.79 10.61
CA GLN A 206 10.11 27.53 11.64
C GLN A 206 9.84 26.64 12.86
N ALA A 207 9.42 25.40 12.65
CA ALA A 207 9.23 24.41 13.70
C ALA A 207 10.56 24.05 14.38
N LEU A 208 11.64 23.84 13.62
CA LEU A 208 12.95 23.58 14.18
C LEU A 208 13.45 24.72 15.07
N ILE A 209 13.39 25.96 14.57
CA ILE A 209 13.78 27.15 15.35
C ILE A 209 12.90 27.29 16.60
N SER A 210 11.59 27.07 16.47
CA SER A 210 10.67 27.12 17.62
C SER A 210 11.04 26.08 18.67
N GLY A 211 11.32 24.85 18.26
CA GLY A 211 11.69 23.76 19.15
C GLY A 211 13.03 24.00 19.85
N LEU A 212 14.02 24.53 19.13
CA LEU A 212 15.32 24.90 19.70
C LEU A 212 15.22 26.01 20.74
N ASN A 213 14.24 26.92 20.58
CA ASN A 213 13.92 27.95 21.55
C ASN A 213 13.03 27.46 22.72
N GLY A 214 12.75 26.15 22.81
CA GLY A 214 11.89 25.58 23.84
C GLY A 214 10.39 25.88 23.65
N GLY A 215 10.00 26.30 22.44
CA GLY A 215 8.61 26.51 22.05
C GLY A 215 7.84 25.21 21.84
N PHE A 216 6.51 25.31 21.86
CA PHE A 216 5.62 24.20 21.57
C PHE A 216 5.58 23.92 20.05
N ILE A 217 5.76 22.65 19.66
CA ILE A 217 5.59 22.18 18.29
C ILE A 217 4.19 21.60 18.14
N GLU A 218 3.42 22.15 17.21
CA GLU A 218 2.05 21.70 16.96
C GLU A 218 2.02 20.22 16.57
N ALA A 219 1.03 19.49 17.08
CA ALA A 219 0.82 18.10 16.71
C ALA A 219 0.17 18.03 15.32
N GLY A 220 0.60 17.09 14.48
CA GLY A 220 0.05 16.90 13.14
C GLY A 220 -0.10 15.43 12.80
N SER A 221 -1.06 15.12 11.94
CA SER A 221 -1.13 13.82 11.30
C SER A 221 -0.02 13.73 10.26
N GLY A 222 0.64 12.57 10.19
CA GLY A 222 1.51 12.27 9.06
C GLY A 222 0.72 11.69 7.88
N GLY A 223 1.45 11.31 6.84
CA GLY A 223 0.90 10.72 5.63
C GLY A 223 1.68 11.15 4.39
N ASP A 224 1.42 10.46 3.29
CA ASP A 224 1.87 10.90 1.98
C ASP A 224 0.97 12.06 1.52
N PRO A 225 1.50 13.24 1.18
CA PRO A 225 0.70 14.36 0.72
C PRO A 225 -0.05 14.05 -0.59
N LEU A 226 0.43 13.12 -1.42
CA LEU A 226 -0.26 12.71 -2.64
C LEU A 226 -1.57 11.99 -2.30
N ARG A 227 -1.53 11.03 -1.39
CA ARG A 227 -2.71 10.24 -0.96
C ARG A 227 -3.57 10.97 0.06
N ASN A 228 -2.95 11.81 0.88
CA ASN A 228 -3.59 12.60 1.92
C ASN A 228 -3.13 14.06 1.85
N PRO A 229 -3.74 14.88 0.97
CA PRO A 229 -3.42 16.31 0.84
C PRO A 229 -3.61 17.10 2.15
N SER A 230 -4.38 16.56 3.09
CA SER A 230 -4.59 17.16 4.42
C SER A 230 -3.41 16.98 5.39
N THR A 231 -2.36 16.24 5.02
CA THR A 231 -1.11 16.10 5.81
C THR A 231 -0.30 17.39 5.90
N THR A 232 0.23 17.73 7.08
CA THR A 232 1.10 18.90 7.31
C THR A 232 2.52 18.51 7.71
N SER A 233 3.51 19.20 7.15
CA SER A 233 4.90 19.18 7.61
C SER A 233 5.14 20.20 8.72
N GLY A 234 6.32 20.18 9.34
CA GLY A 234 6.69 21.06 10.45
C GLY A 234 5.98 20.72 11.77
N THR A 235 5.39 19.53 11.89
CA THR A 235 4.56 19.13 13.04
C THR A 235 5.14 17.97 13.81
N ASN A 236 4.70 17.83 15.05
CA ASN A 236 5.03 16.72 15.93
C ASN A 236 4.05 15.56 15.71
N LEU A 237 4.44 14.63 14.84
CA LEU A 237 3.59 13.56 14.34
C LEU A 237 2.89 12.75 15.44
N PHE A 238 1.61 12.43 15.23
CA PHE A 238 0.88 11.43 16.02
C PHE A 238 0.33 10.30 15.14
N GLY A 239 0.19 9.12 15.75
CA GLY A 239 -0.29 7.91 15.10
C GLY A 239 -1.80 7.75 15.17
N PHE A 240 -2.30 6.81 14.37
CA PHE A 240 -3.68 6.32 14.47
C PHE A 240 -3.93 5.66 15.84
N ASP A 241 -5.17 5.71 16.31
CA ASP A 241 -5.59 5.05 17.56
C ASP A 241 -5.62 3.53 17.39
N PRO A 242 -4.70 2.77 18.03
CA PRO A 242 -4.60 1.32 17.83
C PRO A 242 -5.87 0.56 18.24
N ALA A 243 -6.68 1.12 19.14
CA ALA A 243 -7.92 0.48 19.58
C ALA A 243 -8.96 0.38 18.46
N LYS A 244 -8.81 1.14 17.37
CA LYS A 244 -9.75 1.18 16.24
C LYS A 244 -9.36 0.27 15.08
N VAL A 245 -8.33 -0.58 15.26
CA VAL A 245 -7.90 -1.56 14.27
C VAL A 245 -8.58 -2.92 14.50
N PRO A 246 -9.15 -3.56 13.46
CA PRO A 246 -9.41 -2.99 12.13
C PRO A 246 -10.63 -2.07 12.16
N SER A 247 -10.67 -1.10 11.24
CA SER A 247 -11.88 -0.28 11.06
C SER A 247 -13.02 -1.11 10.45
N LYS A 248 -14.27 -0.66 10.63
CA LYS A 248 -15.45 -1.32 10.03
C LYS A 248 -15.37 -1.34 8.50
N GLN A 249 -14.89 -0.26 7.91
CA GLN A 249 -14.72 -0.12 6.46
C GLN A 249 -13.65 -1.08 5.94
N ALA A 250 -12.50 -1.17 6.63
CA ALA A 250 -11.46 -2.15 6.31
C ALA A 250 -11.99 -3.59 6.38
N TYR A 251 -12.78 -3.92 7.41
CA TYR A 251 -13.39 -5.25 7.53
C TYR A 251 -14.41 -5.60 6.43
N THR A 252 -15.15 -4.60 5.94
CA THR A 252 -16.04 -4.79 4.79
C THR A 252 -15.25 -4.96 3.50
N ALA A 253 -14.22 -4.14 3.26
CA ALA A 253 -13.39 -4.22 2.07
C ALA A 253 -12.57 -5.53 2.01
N ALA A 254 -12.10 -6.01 3.17
CA ALA A 254 -11.31 -7.23 3.29
C ALA A 254 -12.00 -8.49 2.79
N GLU A 255 -13.34 -8.57 2.88
CA GLU A 255 -14.08 -9.69 2.32
C GLU A 255 -13.82 -9.81 0.82
N LYS A 256 -13.96 -8.69 0.08
CA LYS A 256 -13.77 -8.70 -1.37
C LYS A 256 -12.34 -9.09 -1.75
N GLU A 257 -11.35 -8.47 -1.12
CA GLU A 257 -9.94 -8.73 -1.46
C GLU A 257 -9.50 -10.15 -1.07
N LEU A 258 -9.97 -10.67 0.06
CA LEU A 258 -9.70 -12.07 0.40
C LEU A 258 -10.38 -13.02 -0.59
N GLN A 259 -11.64 -12.77 -0.97
CA GLN A 259 -12.34 -13.62 -1.95
C GLN A 259 -11.63 -13.61 -3.30
N ASN A 260 -11.10 -12.48 -3.76
CA ASN A 260 -10.29 -12.41 -4.97
C ASN A 260 -9.07 -13.34 -4.87
N LEU A 261 -8.33 -13.28 -3.76
CA LEU A 261 -7.17 -14.16 -3.51
C LEU A 261 -7.58 -15.64 -3.49
N LEU A 262 -8.65 -15.98 -2.77
CA LEU A 262 -9.13 -17.36 -2.66
C LEU A 262 -9.61 -17.90 -4.01
N HIS A 263 -10.33 -17.09 -4.80
CA HIS A 263 -10.78 -17.48 -6.14
C HIS A 263 -9.61 -17.67 -7.11
N ALA A 264 -8.60 -16.80 -7.07
CA ALA A 264 -7.40 -16.94 -7.88
C ALA A 264 -6.70 -18.27 -7.57
N HIS A 265 -6.46 -18.56 -6.28
CA HIS A 265 -5.85 -19.81 -5.86
C HIS A 265 -6.69 -21.04 -6.22
N LEU A 266 -8.01 -20.96 -6.04
CA LEU A 266 -8.94 -22.04 -6.38
C LEU A 266 -8.98 -22.33 -7.89
N LYS A 267 -8.92 -21.29 -8.73
CA LYS A 267 -8.86 -21.42 -10.19
C LYS A 267 -7.59 -22.14 -10.64
N GLU A 268 -6.47 -21.84 -9.99
CA GLU A 268 -5.15 -22.40 -10.33
C GLU A 268 -4.94 -23.81 -9.77
N ASN A 269 -5.36 -24.07 -8.53
CA ASN A 269 -5.01 -25.28 -7.78
C ASN A 269 -6.19 -26.25 -7.57
N GLY A 270 -7.43 -25.82 -7.84
CA GLY A 270 -8.64 -26.64 -7.69
C GLY A 270 -9.14 -26.84 -6.26
N HIS A 271 -8.46 -26.28 -5.26
CA HIS A 271 -8.89 -26.26 -3.86
C HIS A 271 -8.59 -24.91 -3.19
N TYR A 272 -9.17 -24.67 -2.01
CA TYR A 272 -8.82 -23.51 -1.18
C TYR A 272 -7.40 -23.68 -0.60
N PRO A 273 -6.69 -22.57 -0.32
CA PRO A 273 -5.41 -22.66 0.40
C PRO A 273 -5.66 -23.18 1.82
N GLU A 274 -4.85 -24.11 2.29
CA GLU A 274 -4.98 -24.64 3.66
C GLU A 274 -4.49 -23.63 4.70
N LYS A 275 -3.49 -22.83 4.33
CA LYS A 275 -2.80 -21.88 5.21
C LYS A 275 -2.31 -20.66 4.43
N ILE A 276 -2.44 -19.47 5.02
CA ILE A 276 -1.93 -18.21 4.45
C ILE A 276 -0.96 -17.55 5.44
N ALA A 277 0.21 -17.13 4.95
CA ALA A 277 1.16 -16.35 5.72
C ALA A 277 0.89 -14.84 5.58
N PHE A 278 0.82 -14.12 6.70
CA PHE A 278 0.60 -12.67 6.76
C PHE A 278 1.78 -11.99 7.45
N SER A 279 2.29 -10.90 6.88
CA SER A 279 3.30 -10.04 7.51
C SER A 279 2.66 -8.71 7.92
N LEU A 280 2.60 -8.42 9.22
CA LEU A 280 1.93 -7.22 9.75
C LEU A 280 2.94 -6.11 10.02
N TRP A 281 2.77 -4.99 9.30
CA TRP A 281 3.59 -3.80 9.37
C TRP A 281 2.80 -2.63 9.95
N ALA A 282 3.33 -1.98 10.99
CA ALA A 282 2.64 -0.87 11.65
C ALA A 282 2.32 0.30 10.70
N GLY A 283 3.25 0.64 9.80
CA GLY A 283 3.06 1.71 8.82
C GLY A 283 1.89 1.42 7.88
N GLU A 284 1.81 0.19 7.36
CA GLU A 284 0.72 -0.23 6.48
C GLU A 284 -0.62 -0.27 7.21
N THR A 285 -0.66 -0.84 8.42
CA THR A 285 -1.87 -0.83 9.26
C THR A 285 -2.46 0.56 9.46
N GLN A 286 -1.60 1.57 9.67
CA GLN A 286 -2.04 2.95 9.80
C GLN A 286 -2.54 3.54 8.47
N ARG A 287 -1.92 3.18 7.35
CA ARG A 287 -2.30 3.65 6.00
C ARG A 287 -3.65 3.09 5.54
N HIS A 288 -3.87 1.79 5.75
CA HIS A 288 -5.07 1.08 5.28
C HIS A 288 -6.08 0.78 6.40
N PHE A 289 -5.93 1.40 7.57
CA PHE A 289 -6.85 1.29 8.72
C PHE A 289 -7.19 -0.16 9.13
N GLY A 290 -6.19 -1.05 9.08
CA GLY A 290 -6.35 -2.45 9.46
C GLY A 290 -6.88 -3.41 8.39
N MET A 291 -6.76 -3.10 7.11
CA MET A 291 -7.15 -3.99 6.00
C MET A 291 -6.57 -5.41 6.09
N LEU A 292 -5.26 -5.55 6.35
CA LEU A 292 -4.61 -6.85 6.41
C LEU A 292 -5.05 -7.65 7.64
N GLU A 293 -5.21 -7.00 8.79
CA GLU A 293 -5.81 -7.57 10.00
C GLU A 293 -7.23 -8.05 9.73
N ALA A 294 -8.02 -7.27 9.00
CA ALA A 294 -9.34 -7.67 8.60
C ALA A 294 -9.32 -8.90 7.67
N GLN A 295 -8.36 -9.01 6.75
CA GLN A 295 -8.20 -10.22 5.93
C GLN A 295 -7.85 -11.44 6.78
N VAL A 296 -7.00 -11.28 7.81
CA VAL A 296 -6.73 -12.33 8.80
C VAL A 296 -8.01 -12.75 9.52
N LEU A 297 -8.80 -11.80 10.02
CA LEU A 297 -10.08 -12.09 10.67
C LEU A 297 -11.02 -12.83 9.73
N ARG A 298 -11.14 -12.39 8.47
CA ARG A 298 -11.96 -13.04 7.46
C ARG A 298 -11.47 -14.46 7.21
N ALA A 299 -10.18 -14.68 6.96
CA ALA A 299 -9.60 -16.01 6.70
C ALA A 299 -9.98 -17.02 7.80
N LEU A 300 -9.82 -16.61 9.06
CA LEU A 300 -10.18 -17.38 10.26
C LEU A 300 -11.69 -17.52 10.50
N GLY A 301 -12.52 -16.72 9.84
CA GLY A 301 -13.97 -16.66 10.09
C GLY A 301 -14.31 -16.01 11.43
N LEU A 302 -13.69 -14.87 11.71
CA LEU A 302 -13.90 -14.06 12.92
C LEU A 302 -14.63 -12.76 12.57
N GLU A 303 -15.65 -12.43 13.35
CA GLU A 303 -16.40 -11.19 13.26
C GLU A 303 -15.97 -10.20 14.36
N PRO A 304 -15.37 -9.05 14.01
CA PRO A 304 -15.06 -7.99 14.97
C PRO A 304 -16.32 -7.29 15.49
N VAL A 305 -16.33 -7.00 16.79
CA VAL A 305 -17.38 -6.23 17.47
C VAL A 305 -16.80 -4.90 17.93
N TRP A 306 -17.38 -3.80 17.45
CA TRP A 306 -16.99 -2.45 17.84
C TRP A 306 -17.96 -1.80 18.82
N ASP A 307 -17.44 -0.91 19.66
CA ASP A 307 -18.25 0.00 20.46
C ASP A 307 -18.76 1.19 19.62
N ARG A 308 -19.54 2.09 20.26
CA ARG A 308 -20.03 3.30 19.62
C ARG A 308 -18.91 4.26 19.16
N GLY A 309 -17.74 4.20 19.79
CA GLY A 309 -16.57 5.00 19.45
C GLY A 309 -15.72 4.42 18.30
N GLY A 310 -16.08 3.23 17.81
CA GLY A 310 -15.34 2.50 16.78
C GLY A 310 -14.15 1.70 17.33
N ASN A 311 -14.03 1.53 18.65
CA ASN A 311 -12.99 0.71 19.23
C ASN A 311 -13.35 -0.77 19.11
N LEU A 312 -12.39 -1.61 18.76
CA LEU A 312 -12.53 -3.06 18.75
C LEU A 312 -12.64 -3.57 20.18
N VAL A 313 -13.78 -4.17 20.52
CA VAL A 313 -14.08 -4.69 21.86
C VAL A 313 -13.71 -6.17 21.95
N ARG A 314 -14.18 -6.97 20.99
CA ARG A 314 -13.97 -8.42 20.95
C ARG A 314 -14.08 -8.97 19.53
N LEU A 315 -13.69 -10.24 19.37
CA LEU A 315 -13.87 -11.02 18.16
C LEU A 315 -14.84 -12.16 18.46
N ASN A 316 -15.90 -12.30 17.67
CA ASN A 316 -16.80 -13.44 17.74
C ASN A 316 -16.39 -14.47 16.67
N ILE A 317 -16.55 -15.75 16.96
CA ILE A 317 -16.38 -16.80 15.96
C ILE A 317 -17.66 -16.90 15.13
N ILE A 318 -17.54 -16.75 13.81
CA ILE A 318 -18.65 -17.03 12.86
C ILE A 318 -18.79 -18.56 12.79
N PRO A 319 -19.96 -19.15 13.03
CA PRO A 319 -20.15 -20.60 12.92
C PRO A 319 -19.72 -21.15 11.55
N GLN A 320 -19.10 -22.34 11.53
CA GLN A 320 -18.58 -22.94 10.30
C GLN A 320 -19.65 -23.09 9.19
N GLN A 321 -20.91 -23.31 9.59
CA GLN A 321 -22.05 -23.44 8.67
C GLN A 321 -22.47 -22.11 8.01
N GLU A 322 -22.16 -20.98 8.64
CA GLU A 322 -22.49 -19.64 8.14
C GLU A 322 -21.37 -19.05 7.27
N LEU A 323 -20.14 -19.55 7.41
CA LEU A 323 -18.96 -19.02 6.71
C LEU A 323 -18.97 -19.30 5.20
N GLY A 324 -19.73 -20.31 4.74
CA GLY A 324 -19.86 -20.66 3.31
C GLY A 324 -18.61 -21.26 2.65
N ARG A 325 -17.53 -21.44 3.41
CA ARG A 325 -16.26 -22.05 3.00
C ARG A 325 -15.52 -22.62 4.21
N PRO A 326 -14.48 -23.46 4.03
CA PRO A 326 -13.57 -23.81 5.10
C PRO A 326 -12.91 -22.57 5.71
N ARG A 327 -12.60 -22.63 7.02
CA ARG A 327 -11.65 -21.70 7.62
C ARG A 327 -10.28 -21.93 6.99
N ILE A 328 -9.55 -20.85 6.81
CA ILE A 328 -8.19 -20.87 6.30
C ILE A 328 -7.29 -20.61 7.50
N ASP A 329 -6.37 -21.54 7.78
CA ASP A 329 -5.40 -21.35 8.86
C ASP A 329 -4.42 -20.23 8.49
N VAL A 330 -3.80 -19.58 9.47
CA VAL A 330 -2.91 -18.44 9.20
C VAL A 330 -1.61 -18.54 9.98
N VAL A 331 -0.52 -18.05 9.41
CA VAL A 331 0.71 -17.79 10.15
C VAL A 331 0.99 -16.31 10.05
N ILE A 332 1.14 -15.65 11.19
CA ILE A 332 1.26 -14.21 11.27
C ILE A 332 2.65 -13.86 11.77
N GLN A 333 3.41 -13.14 10.95
CA GLN A 333 4.65 -12.51 11.34
C GLN A 333 4.36 -11.03 11.62
N ALA A 334 4.29 -10.65 12.90
CA ALA A 334 4.18 -9.26 13.31
C ALA A 334 5.57 -8.63 13.46
N THR A 335 5.83 -7.54 12.74
CA THR A 335 7.07 -6.77 12.93
C THR A 335 7.16 -6.19 14.34
N SER A 336 8.36 -5.97 14.87
CA SER A 336 8.54 -5.40 16.22
C SER A 336 7.85 -4.06 16.43
N VAL A 337 7.86 -3.21 15.39
CA VAL A 337 7.19 -1.90 15.41
C VAL A 337 5.68 -2.06 15.47
N TYR A 338 5.13 -3.13 14.88
CA TYR A 338 3.74 -3.52 15.00
C TYR A 338 3.40 -4.01 16.40
N ARG A 339 4.16 -4.98 16.93
CA ARG A 339 4.01 -5.52 18.29
C ARG A 339 3.92 -4.41 19.33
N ASP A 340 4.79 -3.41 19.22
CA ASP A 340 4.89 -2.31 20.17
C ASP A 340 3.74 -1.27 20.07
N GLN A 341 2.93 -1.32 19.00
CA GLN A 341 1.86 -0.36 18.73
C GLN A 341 0.46 -0.98 18.75
N PHE A 342 0.32 -2.24 18.38
CA PHE A 342 -0.96 -2.92 18.15
C PHE A 342 -1.10 -4.21 18.99
N ASP A 343 -0.43 -4.27 20.14
CA ASP A 343 -0.52 -5.35 21.12
C ASP A 343 -1.96 -5.73 21.48
N SER A 344 -2.84 -4.73 21.64
CA SER A 344 -4.23 -4.96 22.02
C SER A 344 -5.04 -5.73 20.97
N PHE A 345 -4.69 -5.64 19.68
CA PHE A 345 -5.27 -6.44 18.61
C PHE A 345 -4.71 -7.86 18.66
N MET A 346 -3.38 -8.00 18.77
CA MET A 346 -2.70 -9.29 18.86
C MET A 346 -3.25 -10.15 20.00
N LEU A 347 -3.49 -9.56 21.18
CA LEU A 347 -4.06 -10.28 22.33
C LEU A 347 -5.48 -10.80 22.04
N LYS A 348 -6.34 -9.99 21.40
CA LYS A 348 -7.70 -10.42 21.05
C LYS A 348 -7.69 -11.52 19.99
N LEU A 349 -6.81 -11.38 18.99
CA LEU A 349 -6.66 -12.36 17.94
C LEU A 349 -6.11 -13.69 18.49
N SER A 350 -5.10 -13.64 19.35
CA SER A 350 -4.55 -14.82 20.01
C SER A 350 -5.61 -15.59 20.79
N ALA A 351 -6.45 -14.88 21.57
CA ALA A 351 -7.53 -15.51 22.33
C ALA A 351 -8.56 -16.18 21.40
N ALA A 352 -8.91 -15.53 20.29
CA ALA A 352 -9.84 -16.10 19.31
C ALA A 352 -9.26 -17.33 18.57
N ILE A 353 -7.96 -17.33 18.27
CA ILE A 353 -7.26 -18.47 17.65
C ILE A 353 -7.16 -19.65 18.62
N GLU A 354 -6.90 -19.38 19.90
CA GLU A 354 -6.90 -20.40 20.95
C GLU A 354 -8.28 -21.05 21.08
N GLU A 355 -9.35 -20.26 21.09
CA GLU A 355 -10.72 -20.77 21.09
C GLU A 355 -10.99 -21.62 19.83
N LEU A 356 -10.69 -21.10 18.63
CA LEU A 356 -10.83 -21.83 17.36
C LEU A 356 -10.08 -23.17 17.35
N SER A 357 -8.88 -23.21 17.92
CA SER A 357 -8.03 -24.42 18.00
C SER A 357 -8.61 -25.50 18.92
N SER A 358 -9.57 -25.15 19.78
CA SER A 358 -10.21 -26.07 20.73
C SER A 358 -11.62 -26.52 20.32
N LEU A 359 -12.19 -25.91 19.28
CA LEU A 359 -13.54 -26.25 18.82
C LEU A 359 -13.60 -27.63 18.17
N ASP A 360 -14.63 -28.40 18.51
CA ASP A 360 -14.97 -29.68 17.87
C ASP A 360 -16.06 -29.47 16.81
N ASP A 361 -15.77 -28.61 15.82
CA ASP A 361 -16.69 -28.27 14.71
C ASP A 361 -16.13 -28.67 13.33
N GLY A 362 -15.06 -29.48 13.31
CA GLY A 362 -14.39 -29.94 12.08
C GLY A 362 -13.63 -28.82 11.35
N ASN A 363 -13.25 -27.75 12.06
CA ASN A 363 -12.46 -26.70 11.45
C ASN A 363 -10.97 -27.09 11.32
N THR A 364 -10.36 -26.64 10.22
CA THR A 364 -8.97 -26.91 9.83
C THR A 364 -7.95 -26.43 10.87
N ILE A 365 -8.24 -25.37 11.64
CA ILE A 365 -7.32 -24.81 12.63
C ILE A 365 -7.20 -25.76 13.82
N ALA A 366 -8.33 -26.27 14.33
CA ALA A 366 -8.36 -27.27 15.39
C ALA A 366 -7.68 -28.58 14.95
N GLU A 367 -7.93 -29.03 13.73
CA GLU A 367 -7.27 -30.22 13.16
C GLU A 367 -5.75 -30.06 13.09
N ASN A 368 -5.27 -28.93 12.56
CA ASN A 368 -3.84 -28.61 12.50
C ASN A 368 -3.21 -28.52 13.89
N SER A 369 -3.88 -27.83 14.83
CA SER A 369 -3.41 -27.69 16.20
C SER A 369 -3.36 -29.03 16.94
N LYS A 370 -4.31 -29.94 16.67
CA LYS A 370 -4.29 -31.30 17.23
C LYS A 370 -3.14 -32.13 16.66
N ALA A 371 -2.98 -32.14 15.34
CA ALA A 371 -1.90 -32.87 14.68
C ALA A 371 -0.51 -32.42 15.15
N LEU A 372 -0.30 -31.10 15.25
CA LEU A 372 0.96 -30.54 15.77
C LEU A 372 1.15 -30.84 17.28
N SER A 373 0.09 -30.87 18.07
CA SER A 373 0.18 -31.24 19.49
C SER A 373 0.64 -32.69 19.66
N GLU A 374 0.15 -33.61 18.83
CA GLU A 374 0.57 -35.01 18.82
C GLU A 374 2.07 -35.13 18.46
N GLN A 375 2.52 -34.42 17.42
CA GLN A 375 3.93 -34.37 17.03
C GLN A 375 4.84 -33.82 18.15
N LEU A 376 4.42 -32.75 18.83
CA LEU A 376 5.18 -32.18 19.95
C LEU A 376 5.29 -33.14 21.14
N ARG A 377 4.25 -33.94 21.41
CA ARG A 377 4.31 -34.98 22.45
C ARG A 377 5.29 -36.09 22.08
N GLU A 378 5.35 -36.47 20.81
CA GLU A 378 6.36 -37.43 20.31
C GLU A 378 7.78 -36.88 20.44
N LEU A 379 7.96 -35.57 20.33
CA LEU A 379 9.23 -34.87 20.58
C LEU A 379 9.56 -34.70 22.08
N GLY A 380 8.69 -35.14 22.98
CA GLY A 380 8.93 -35.16 24.43
C GLY A 380 8.42 -33.95 25.20
N TYR A 381 7.65 -33.06 24.58
CA TYR A 381 6.93 -32.00 25.29
C TYR A 381 5.79 -32.60 26.11
N ASP A 382 5.52 -32.02 27.29
CA ASP A 382 4.36 -32.42 28.07
C ASP A 382 3.04 -31.98 27.41
N ASN A 383 1.90 -32.50 27.90
CA ASN A 383 0.59 -32.23 27.31
C ASN A 383 0.22 -30.74 27.30
N GLU A 384 0.63 -29.99 28.33
CA GLU A 384 0.29 -28.57 28.47
C GLU A 384 1.11 -27.73 27.48
N GLN A 385 2.42 -27.95 27.44
CA GLN A 385 3.33 -27.31 26.49
C GLN A 385 2.97 -27.64 25.05
N ALA A 386 2.71 -28.91 24.75
CA ALA A 386 2.33 -29.34 23.41
C ALA A 386 1.01 -28.72 22.95
N SER A 387 0.04 -28.52 23.86
CA SER A 387 -1.22 -27.85 23.55
C SER A 387 -1.04 -26.35 23.34
N MET A 388 -0.23 -25.70 24.18
CA MET A 388 0.03 -24.27 24.06
C MET A 388 0.77 -23.95 22.76
N LEU A 389 1.87 -24.66 22.49
CA LEU A 389 2.71 -24.44 21.31
C LEU A 389 1.97 -24.74 20.01
N SER A 390 1.10 -25.75 20.00
CA SER A 390 0.39 -26.13 18.78
C SER A 390 -0.72 -25.16 18.38
N ALA A 391 -1.19 -24.31 19.29
CA ALA A 391 -2.17 -23.25 19.03
C ALA A 391 -1.54 -21.92 18.59
N LEU A 392 -0.21 -21.77 18.68
CA LEU A 392 0.46 -20.53 18.31
C LEU A 392 0.39 -20.29 16.80
N ARG A 393 -0.02 -19.08 16.41
CA ARG A 393 -0.04 -18.60 15.02
C ARG A 393 0.57 -17.21 14.84
N ILE A 394 0.83 -16.48 15.94
CA ILE A 394 1.35 -15.12 15.91
C ILE A 394 2.80 -15.13 16.41
N PHE A 395 3.70 -14.71 15.55
CA PHE A 395 5.15 -14.67 15.78
C PHE A 395 5.66 -13.25 15.62
N SER A 396 6.68 -12.89 16.39
CA SER A 396 7.36 -11.61 16.31
C SER A 396 8.80 -11.78 16.81
N ASN A 397 9.62 -10.76 16.65
CA ASN A 397 10.95 -10.70 17.27
C ASN A 397 10.86 -10.82 18.79
N GLU A 398 11.99 -11.19 19.39
CA GLU A 398 12.18 -11.14 20.84
C GLU A 398 11.84 -9.72 21.38
N PRO A 399 11.24 -9.60 22.58
CA PRO A 399 10.99 -8.30 23.19
C PRO A 399 12.27 -7.44 23.28
N GLY A 400 12.23 -6.27 22.64
CA GLY A 400 13.37 -5.36 22.55
C GLY A 400 14.24 -5.51 21.30
N ASP A 401 14.02 -6.55 20.49
CA ASP A 401 14.69 -6.77 19.22
C ASP A 401 13.84 -6.28 18.01
N TYR A 402 14.51 -5.94 16.90
CA TYR A 402 13.95 -5.31 15.70
C TYR A 402 14.60 -5.79 14.40
N GLY A 403 13.77 -6.05 13.40
CA GLY A 403 14.23 -6.46 12.06
C GLY A 403 14.38 -7.97 11.93
N SER A 404 14.42 -8.49 10.71
CA SER A 404 14.53 -9.94 10.48
C SER A 404 15.98 -10.47 10.55
N GLY A 405 16.98 -9.59 10.68
CA GLY A 405 18.39 -9.94 10.51
C GLY A 405 18.81 -10.18 9.05
N VAL A 406 17.86 -10.49 8.16
CA VAL A 406 18.12 -10.75 6.72
C VAL A 406 18.75 -9.55 6.02
N ASN A 407 18.42 -8.32 6.41
CA ASN A 407 19.04 -7.13 5.83
C ASN A 407 20.55 -7.07 6.10
N ASP A 408 20.98 -7.51 7.30
CA ASP A 408 22.40 -7.54 7.66
C ASP A 408 23.11 -8.65 6.87
N LEU A 409 22.47 -9.81 6.70
CA LEU A 409 22.95 -10.92 5.87
C LEU A 409 23.05 -10.54 4.38
N ALA A 410 22.10 -9.77 3.86
CA ALA A 410 22.11 -9.30 2.48
C ALA A 410 23.30 -8.37 2.19
N ILE A 411 23.68 -7.53 3.17
CA ILE A 411 24.87 -6.67 3.10
C ILE A 411 26.15 -7.53 3.23
N GLN A 412 26.09 -8.60 4.00
CA GLN A 412 27.15 -9.60 4.20
C GLN A 412 27.01 -10.77 3.21
N SER A 413 26.75 -10.48 1.93
CA SER A 413 26.47 -11.51 0.91
C SER A 413 27.61 -12.50 0.62
N GLN A 414 28.80 -12.29 1.21
CA GLN A 414 29.91 -13.24 1.16
C GLN A 414 29.99 -14.17 2.38
N ASP A 415 29.18 -13.92 3.42
CA ASP A 415 29.25 -14.61 4.71
C ASP A 415 28.19 -15.72 4.83
N TRP A 416 27.39 -15.94 3.79
CA TRP A 416 26.40 -17.01 3.73
C TRP A 416 26.45 -17.79 2.41
N GLU A 417 26.32 -19.12 2.49
CA GLU A 417 26.30 -20.03 1.34
C GLU A 417 24.97 -20.79 1.30
N GLY A 418 23.99 -20.28 0.53
CA GLY A 418 22.72 -20.94 0.23
C GLY A 418 21.53 -20.51 1.11
N ASP A 419 20.32 -20.95 0.72
CA ASP A 419 19.04 -20.48 1.31
C ASP A 419 18.82 -20.90 2.78
N ASP A 420 19.67 -21.78 3.33
CA ASP A 420 19.59 -22.30 4.70
C ASP A 420 20.33 -21.43 5.74
N ALA A 421 20.97 -20.34 5.30
CA ALA A 421 21.96 -19.58 6.08
C ALA A 421 21.40 -18.39 6.88
#